data_AF-A0A536HJH7-F1
#
_entry.id   AF-A0A536HJH7-F1
#
_cell.length_a   1.000
_cell.length_b   1.000
_cell.length_c   1.000
_cell.angle_alpha   90.00
_cell.angle_beta   90.00
_cell.angle_gamma   90.00
#
_symmetry.space_group_name_H-M   'P 1'
#
loop_
_entity.id
_entity.type
_entity.pdbx_description
1 polymer ?
#
loop_
_entity_poly.entity_id
_entity_poly.type
_entity_poly.pdbx_seq_one_letter_code
_entity_poly.pdbx_strand_id
1 'polypeptide(L)'
;MLSRAATSLALLGRHLERADHLARILGVHVSLSLDRTDEPGSDFWMRFMELAGWHAGDTGKREQAVEMVVAGTLGPSVRASIAAARLAAQAVRPSLPSELYEQVNALHWRVQEAVWQPDLYQFLMDVQMSIRLVDGLLEDTMFHD
;
A
#
# COMPACT_ATOMS: atom_id res chain seq x y z
N MET A 1 8.08 -14.53 -24.51
CA MET A 1 7.04 -13.63 -23.96
C MET A 1 6.56 -14.04 -22.56
N LEU A 2 6.50 -15.34 -22.23
CA LEU A 2 6.12 -15.85 -20.89
C LEU A 2 6.91 -15.21 -19.71
N SER A 3 8.22 -15.04 -19.85
CA SER A 3 9.07 -14.44 -18.80
C SER A 3 8.67 -13.01 -18.43
N ARG A 4 8.22 -12.18 -19.40
CA ARG A 4 7.77 -10.80 -19.11
C ARG A 4 6.41 -10.77 -18.41
N ALA A 5 5.46 -11.59 -18.87
CA ALA A 5 4.15 -11.68 -18.24
C ALA A 5 4.26 -12.18 -16.79
N ALA A 6 5.02 -13.26 -16.57
CA ALA A 6 5.30 -13.77 -15.23
C ALA A 6 5.99 -12.72 -14.34
N THR A 7 6.95 -11.98 -14.87
CA THR A 7 7.62 -10.89 -14.14
C THR A 7 6.62 -9.81 -13.73
N SER A 8 5.75 -9.36 -14.64
CA SER A 8 4.73 -8.35 -14.32
C SER A 8 3.71 -8.86 -13.31
N LEU A 9 3.30 -10.13 -13.37
CA LEU A 9 2.42 -10.73 -12.36
C LEU A 9 3.09 -10.76 -10.98
N ALA A 10 4.37 -11.15 -10.91
CA ALA A 10 5.13 -11.12 -9.67
C ALA A 10 5.30 -9.69 -9.11
N LEU A 11 5.49 -8.71 -9.99
CA LEU A 11 5.55 -7.29 -9.59
C LEU A 11 4.18 -6.80 -9.09
N LEU A 12 3.09 -7.16 -9.76
CA LEU A 12 1.73 -6.82 -9.32
C LEU A 12 1.50 -7.30 -7.88
N GLY A 13 1.69 -8.60 -7.61
CA GLY A 13 1.52 -9.15 -6.27
C GLY A 13 2.43 -8.48 -5.23
N ARG A 14 3.73 -8.37 -5.53
CA ARG A 14 4.71 -7.72 -4.64
C ARG A 14 4.31 -6.29 -4.26
N HIS A 15 3.81 -5.53 -5.21
CA HIS A 15 3.45 -4.13 -4.99
C HIS A 15 2.12 -3.97 -4.26
N LEU A 16 1.16 -4.86 -4.47
CA LEU A 16 -0.07 -4.92 -3.66
C LEU A 16 0.24 -5.33 -2.21
N GLU A 17 1.03 -6.38 -2.01
CA GLU A 17 1.46 -6.83 -0.67
C GLU A 17 2.20 -5.71 0.08
N ARG A 18 3.08 -4.97 -0.60
CA ARG A 18 3.76 -3.81 0.00
C ARG A 18 2.76 -2.72 0.40
N ALA A 19 1.77 -2.42 -0.43
CA ALA A 19 0.76 -1.42 -0.11
C ALA A 19 -0.07 -1.82 1.12
N ASP A 20 -0.49 -3.09 1.20
CA ASP A 20 -1.21 -3.63 2.35
C ASP A 20 -0.35 -3.60 3.62
N HIS A 21 0.90 -4.07 3.53
CA HIS A 21 1.84 -4.04 4.64
C HIS A 21 1.96 -2.62 5.19
N LEU A 22 2.33 -1.65 4.35
CA LEU A 22 2.51 -0.25 4.74
C LEU A 22 1.23 0.33 5.39
N ALA A 23 0.06 0.07 4.81
CA ALA A 23 -1.20 0.53 5.37
C ALA A 23 -1.50 -0.07 6.75
N ARG A 24 -1.24 -1.38 6.91
CA ARG A 24 -1.47 -2.12 8.15
C ARG A 24 -0.53 -1.67 9.26
N ILE A 25 0.78 -1.60 9.00
CA ILE A 25 1.74 -1.18 10.03
C ILE A 25 1.53 0.27 10.43
N LEU A 26 1.17 1.16 9.50
CA LEU A 26 0.87 2.55 9.83
C LEU A 26 -0.37 2.65 10.71
N GLY A 27 -1.44 1.91 10.39
CA GLY A 27 -2.65 1.86 11.21
C GLY A 27 -2.39 1.38 12.63
N VAL A 28 -1.58 0.32 12.78
CA VAL A 28 -1.16 -0.19 14.09
C VAL A 28 -0.32 0.83 14.83
N HIS A 29 0.70 1.43 14.21
CA HIS A 29 1.57 2.42 14.86
C HIS A 29 0.82 3.69 15.28
N VAL A 30 -0.12 4.17 14.46
CA VAL A 30 -0.98 5.30 14.83
C VAL A 30 -1.86 4.93 16.02
N SER A 31 -2.48 3.74 16.02
CA SER A 31 -3.29 3.27 17.15
C SER A 31 -2.47 3.18 18.44
N LEU A 32 -1.27 2.58 18.37
CA LEU A 32 -0.33 2.53 19.48
C LEU A 32 0.08 3.93 19.97
N SER A 33 0.18 4.93 19.08
CA SER A 33 0.49 6.30 19.49
C SER A 33 -0.65 6.97 20.27
N LEU A 34 -1.91 6.61 19.97
CA LEU A 34 -3.11 7.13 20.63
C LEU A 34 -3.37 6.48 21.99
N ASP A 35 -2.97 5.23 22.16
CA ASP A 35 -3.12 4.47 23.43
C ASP A 35 -2.11 4.88 24.51
N ARG A 36 -1.15 5.75 24.19
CA ARG A 36 -0.13 6.23 25.14
C ARG A 36 -0.66 7.35 26.03
N THR A 37 -0.19 7.37 27.27
CA THR A 37 -0.42 8.48 28.20
C THR A 37 0.57 9.63 28.01
N ASP A 38 1.69 9.39 27.33
CA ASP A 38 2.75 10.36 27.01
C ASP A 38 2.84 10.62 25.50
N GLU A 39 3.36 11.79 25.11
CA GLU A 39 3.63 12.08 23.71
C GLU A 39 4.77 11.18 23.18
N PRO A 40 4.58 10.45 22.05
CA PRO A 40 5.62 9.58 21.52
C PRO A 40 6.88 10.36 21.15
N GLY A 41 8.02 9.98 21.71
CA GLY A 41 9.31 10.54 21.34
C GLY A 41 9.75 10.18 19.90
N SER A 42 10.77 10.88 19.40
CA SER A 42 11.30 10.69 18.04
C SER A 42 11.62 9.24 17.68
N ASP A 43 12.18 8.48 18.63
CA ASP A 43 12.56 7.07 18.45
C ASP A 43 11.37 6.17 18.10
N PHE A 44 10.16 6.52 18.56
CA PHE A 44 8.96 5.75 18.25
C PHE A 44 8.67 5.77 16.75
N TRP A 45 8.71 6.97 16.13
CA TRP A 45 8.47 7.13 14.71
C TRP A 45 9.66 6.72 13.85
N MET A 46 10.90 6.86 14.35
CA MET A 46 12.07 6.33 13.64
C MET A 46 12.01 4.80 13.49
N ARG A 47 11.61 4.07 14.54
CA ARG A 47 11.40 2.61 14.47
C ARG A 47 10.28 2.22 13.50
N PHE A 48 9.21 3.02 13.46
CA PHE A 48 8.16 2.83 12.45
C PHE A 48 8.71 3.01 11.03
N MET A 49 9.51 4.04 10.79
CA MET A 49 10.11 4.29 9.47
C MET A 49 11.02 3.14 9.04
N GLU A 50 11.85 2.60 9.95
CA GLU A 50 12.65 1.40 9.69
C GLU A 50 11.78 0.20 9.28
N LEU A 51 10.68 -0.05 10.00
CA LEU A 51 9.73 -1.12 9.67
C LEU A 51 9.06 -0.90 8.30
N ALA A 52 8.78 0.36 7.95
CA ALA A 52 8.22 0.75 6.65
C ALA A 52 9.25 0.70 5.50
N GLY A 53 10.50 0.31 5.78
CA GLY A 53 11.55 0.19 4.77
C GLY A 53 12.23 1.50 4.40
N TRP A 54 12.12 2.51 5.26
CA TRP A 54 12.91 3.75 5.20
C TRP A 54 14.18 3.61 6.04
N HIS A 55 15.16 4.48 5.81
CA HIS A 55 16.42 4.46 6.57
C HIS A 55 16.24 5.12 7.94
N ALA A 56 16.96 4.59 8.93
CA ALA A 56 17.03 5.19 10.26
C ALA A 56 17.51 6.64 10.16
N GLY A 57 16.67 7.59 10.57
CA GLY A 57 16.96 9.03 10.51
C GLY A 57 16.21 9.81 9.43
N ASP A 58 15.41 9.15 8.57
CA ASP A 58 14.60 9.84 7.56
C ASP A 58 13.58 10.80 8.20
N THR A 59 12.94 10.39 9.31
CA THR A 59 12.18 11.27 10.19
C THR A 59 11.83 10.57 11.52
N GLY A 60 11.67 11.36 12.59
CA GLY A 60 11.09 10.92 13.85
C GLY A 60 9.80 11.68 14.22
N LYS A 61 9.23 12.44 13.28
CA LYS A 61 8.00 13.19 13.49
C LYS A 61 6.83 12.45 12.89
N ARG A 62 5.73 12.37 13.64
CA ARG A 62 4.49 11.69 13.23
C ARG A 62 4.01 12.14 11.84
N GLU A 63 3.85 13.45 11.64
CA GLU A 63 3.23 14.01 10.44
C GLU A 63 4.06 13.68 9.20
N GLN A 64 5.38 13.80 9.32
CA GLN A 64 6.31 13.46 8.25
C GLN A 64 6.33 11.95 7.98
N ALA A 65 6.35 11.12 9.01
CA ALA A 65 6.32 9.67 8.87
C ALA A 65 5.04 9.19 8.15
N VAL A 66 3.88 9.73 8.56
CA VAL A 66 2.59 9.48 7.91
C VAL A 66 2.62 9.92 6.46
N GLU A 67 3.06 11.16 6.17
CA GLU A 67 3.12 11.69 4.82
C GLU A 67 4.03 10.85 3.91
N MET A 68 5.22 10.48 4.39
CA MET A 68 6.19 9.68 3.64
C MET A 68 5.65 8.28 3.32
N VAL A 69 5.02 7.62 4.27
CA VAL A 69 4.48 6.26 4.07
C VAL A 69 3.18 6.27 3.25
N VAL A 70 2.34 7.29 3.36
CA VAL A 70 1.11 7.39 2.55
C VAL A 70 1.43 7.82 1.11
N ALA A 71 2.24 8.87 0.96
CA ALA A 71 2.34 9.67 -0.26
C ALA A 71 3.77 9.86 -0.80
N GLY A 72 4.79 9.49 -0.02
CA GLY A 72 6.19 9.74 -0.35
C GLY A 72 6.62 9.14 -1.69
N THR A 73 7.54 9.82 -2.37
CA THR A 73 8.06 9.44 -3.69
C THR A 73 9.50 8.95 -3.66
N LEU A 74 10.23 9.22 -2.57
CA LEU A 74 11.65 8.89 -2.41
C LEU A 74 11.90 7.48 -1.85
N GLY A 75 10.86 6.82 -1.37
CA GLY A 75 10.94 5.52 -0.71
C GLY A 75 9.61 4.75 -0.79
N PRO A 76 9.48 3.65 -0.02
CA PRO A 76 8.25 2.88 0.02
C PRO A 76 7.08 3.73 0.52
N SER A 77 6.04 3.84 -0.30
CA SER A 77 4.76 4.42 0.10
C SER A 77 3.58 3.63 -0.45
N VAL A 78 2.42 3.77 0.18
CA VAL A 78 1.15 3.17 -0.26
C VAL A 78 0.85 3.64 -1.69
N ARG A 79 0.92 4.96 -1.94
CA ARG A 79 0.66 5.55 -3.26
C ARG A 79 1.62 5.05 -4.34
N ALA A 80 2.92 5.04 -4.06
CA ALA A 80 3.92 4.58 -5.03
C ALA A 80 3.77 3.07 -5.31
N SER A 81 3.47 2.28 -4.27
CA SER A 81 3.27 0.84 -4.41
C SER A 81 2.04 0.52 -5.26
N ILE A 82 0.90 1.17 -5.00
CA ILE A 82 -0.32 0.99 -5.80
C ILE A 82 -0.13 1.47 -7.25
N ALA A 83 0.59 2.58 -7.46
CA ALA A 83 0.93 3.03 -8.82
C ALA A 83 1.78 1.98 -9.56
N ALA A 84 2.77 1.39 -8.90
CA ALA A 84 3.60 0.33 -9.48
C ALA A 84 2.78 -0.95 -9.76
N ALA A 85 1.87 -1.33 -8.85
CA ALA A 85 0.94 -2.44 -9.05
C ALA A 85 0.06 -2.22 -10.30
N ARG A 86 -0.50 -1.01 -10.46
CA ARG A 86 -1.31 -0.67 -11.65
C ARG A 86 -0.51 -0.76 -12.95
N LEU A 87 0.73 -0.26 -12.97
CA LEU A 87 1.61 -0.38 -14.15
C LEU A 87 1.89 -1.85 -14.48
N ALA A 88 2.15 -2.68 -13.47
CA ALA A 88 2.34 -4.10 -13.65
C ALA A 88 1.08 -4.78 -14.20
N ALA A 89 -0.10 -4.45 -13.66
CA ALA A 89 -1.39 -4.94 -14.14
C ALA A 89 -1.66 -4.52 -15.59
N GLN A 90 -1.34 -3.27 -15.97
CA GLN A 90 -1.49 -2.78 -17.34
C GLN A 90 -0.60 -3.57 -18.32
N ALA A 91 0.62 -3.91 -17.91
CA ALA A 91 1.56 -4.68 -18.73
C ALA A 91 1.10 -6.11 -19.02
N VAL A 92 0.21 -6.68 -18.18
CA VAL A 92 -0.38 -8.01 -18.36
C VAL A 92 -1.90 -7.98 -18.51
N ARG A 93 -2.47 -6.85 -18.93
CA ARG A 93 -3.92 -6.68 -19.07
C ARG A 93 -4.62 -7.82 -19.83
N PRO A 94 -4.07 -8.37 -20.94
CA PRO A 94 -4.70 -9.49 -21.66
C PRO A 94 -4.75 -10.80 -20.88
N SER A 95 -3.94 -10.94 -19.83
CA SER A 95 -3.84 -12.13 -18.97
C SER A 95 -4.59 -11.98 -17.64
N LEU A 96 -5.16 -10.80 -17.35
CA LEU A 96 -5.89 -10.53 -16.12
C LEU A 96 -7.40 -10.54 -16.37
N PRO A 97 -8.19 -11.09 -15.44
CA PRO A 97 -9.63 -10.85 -15.37
C PRO A 97 -9.92 -9.35 -15.39
N SER A 98 -11.03 -8.96 -16.02
CA SER A 98 -11.38 -7.54 -16.16
C SER A 98 -11.67 -6.90 -14.81
N GLU A 99 -12.39 -7.63 -13.95
CA GLU A 99 -12.78 -7.25 -12.60
C GLU A 99 -11.56 -6.95 -11.73
N LEU A 100 -10.52 -7.80 -11.83
CA LEU A 100 -9.26 -7.61 -11.11
C LEU A 100 -8.56 -6.33 -11.57
N TYR A 101 -8.42 -6.14 -12.88
CA TYR A 101 -7.77 -4.96 -13.43
C TYR A 101 -8.52 -3.68 -13.04
N GLU A 102 -9.85 -3.70 -13.14
CA GLU A 102 -10.71 -2.58 -12.77
C GLU A 102 -10.57 -2.24 -11.28
N GLN A 103 -10.53 -3.24 -10.40
CA GLN A 103 -10.33 -3.05 -8.97
C GLN A 103 -8.98 -2.40 -8.66
N VAL A 104 -7.88 -2.87 -9.27
CA VAL A 104 -6.55 -2.26 -9.10
C VAL A 104 -6.53 -0.83 -9.63
N ASN A 105 -7.18 -0.58 -10.77
CA ASN A 105 -7.24 0.76 -11.38
C ASN A 105 -8.10 1.72 -10.54
N ALA A 106 -9.22 1.27 -9.98
CA ALA A 106 -10.07 2.06 -9.08
C ALA A 106 -9.33 2.41 -7.79
N LEU A 107 -8.62 1.45 -7.18
CA LEU A 107 -7.77 1.68 -6.02
C LEU A 107 -6.70 2.75 -6.30
N HIS A 108 -6.05 2.68 -7.46
CA HIS A 108 -5.07 3.69 -7.85
C HIS A 108 -5.65 5.10 -7.88
N TRP A 109 -6.78 5.31 -8.56
CA TRP A 109 -7.38 6.64 -8.64
C TRP A 109 -7.85 7.15 -7.29
N ARG A 110 -8.47 6.29 -6.47
CA ARG A 110 -8.86 6.63 -5.09
C ARG A 110 -7.68 7.15 -4.27
N VAL A 111 -6.52 6.48 -4.34
CA VAL A 111 -5.32 6.88 -3.59
C VAL A 111 -4.65 8.12 -4.16
N GLN A 112 -4.76 8.36 -5.47
CA GLN A 112 -4.28 9.60 -6.08
C GLN A 112 -5.15 10.80 -5.73
N GLU A 113 -6.48 10.62 -5.64
CA GLU A 113 -7.43 11.68 -5.29
C GLU A 113 -7.45 12.00 -3.79
N ALA A 114 -7.03 11.07 -2.95
CA ALA A 114 -6.93 11.23 -1.49
C ALA A 114 -5.82 12.21 -1.05
N VAL A 115 -5.38 13.14 -1.91
CA VAL A 115 -4.25 14.07 -1.69
C VAL A 115 -4.32 14.76 -0.34
N TRP A 116 -5.51 15.02 0.21
CA TRP A 116 -5.67 15.57 1.56
C TRP A 116 -6.98 15.06 2.19
N GLN A 117 -6.95 13.94 2.93
CA GLN A 117 -8.09 13.49 3.73
C GLN A 117 -7.84 13.67 5.23
N PRO A 118 -8.78 14.25 5.98
CA PRO A 118 -8.70 14.41 7.44
C PRO A 118 -8.82 13.10 8.22
N ASP A 119 -9.16 11.98 7.57
CA ASP A 119 -9.31 10.67 8.20
C ASP A 119 -8.33 9.63 7.63
N LEU A 120 -7.16 9.54 8.28
CA LEU A 120 -6.15 8.54 7.97
C LEU A 120 -6.67 7.11 8.18
N TYR A 121 -7.50 6.87 9.20
CA TYR A 121 -7.96 5.52 9.52
C TYR A 121 -8.83 4.97 8.41
N GLN A 122 -9.81 5.76 7.96
CA GLN A 122 -10.68 5.38 6.84
C GLN A 122 -9.86 5.10 5.56
N PHE A 123 -8.89 5.97 5.25
CA PHE A 123 -8.00 5.77 4.10
C PHE A 123 -7.26 4.42 4.17
N LEU A 124 -6.67 4.08 5.32
CA LEU A 124 -5.92 2.83 5.49
C LEU A 124 -6.84 1.61 5.41
N MET A 125 -8.05 1.71 5.96
CA MET A 125 -9.06 0.67 5.84
C MET A 125 -9.47 0.44 4.38
N ASP A 126 -9.73 1.51 3.64
CA ASP A 126 -10.16 1.42 2.24
C ASP A 126 -9.08 0.77 1.37
N VAL A 127 -7.80 1.08 1.62
CA VAL A 127 -6.66 0.44 0.95
C VAL A 127 -6.63 -1.06 1.25
N GLN A 128 -6.67 -1.46 2.53
CA GLN A 128 -6.65 -2.86 2.94
C GLN A 128 -7.84 -3.64 2.37
N MET A 129 -9.04 -3.07 2.47
CA MET A 129 -10.25 -3.71 1.94
C MET A 129 -10.19 -3.85 0.42
N SER A 130 -9.67 -2.84 -0.28
CA SER A 130 -9.53 -2.91 -1.74
C SER A 130 -8.53 -3.99 -2.17
N ILE A 131 -7.44 -4.19 -1.42
CA ILE A 131 -6.44 -5.24 -1.69
C ILE A 131 -7.01 -6.62 -1.39
N ARG A 132 -7.72 -6.80 -0.25
CA ARG A 132 -8.42 -8.07 0.04
C ARG A 132 -9.44 -8.45 -1.03
N LEU A 133 -10.12 -7.45 -1.62
CA LEU A 133 -11.01 -7.70 -2.76
C LEU A 133 -10.24 -8.18 -4.00
N VAL A 134 -9.04 -7.66 -4.26
CA VAL A 134 -8.17 -8.18 -5.33
C VAL A 134 -7.78 -9.62 -5.06
N ASP A 135 -7.41 -9.96 -3.82
CA ASP A 135 -7.07 -11.33 -3.44
C ASP A 135 -8.27 -12.28 -3.59
N GLY A 136 -9.47 -11.86 -3.16
CA GLY A 136 -10.69 -12.64 -3.36
C GLY A 136 -11.05 -12.84 -4.84
N LEU A 137 -10.87 -11.81 -5.68
CA LEU A 137 -11.05 -11.94 -7.13
C LEU A 137 -10.02 -12.89 -7.76
N LEU A 138 -8.78 -12.87 -7.28
CA LEU A 138 -7.74 -13.81 -7.71
C LEU A 138 -8.12 -15.25 -7.36
N GLU A 139 -8.58 -15.49 -6.14
CA GLU A 139 -9.02 -16.81 -5.69
C GLU A 139 -10.24 -17.29 -6.50
N ASP A 140 -11.24 -16.45 -6.74
CA ASP A 140 -12.47 -16.84 -7.45
C ASP A 140 -12.25 -17.10 -8.96
N THR A 141 -11.27 -16.41 -9.57
CA THR A 141 -10.98 -16.53 -11.01
C THR A 141 -9.88 -17.54 -11.34
N MET A 142 -9.14 -18.04 -10.34
CA MET A 142 -8.20 -19.13 -10.56
C MET A 142 -8.96 -20.45 -10.75
N PHE A 143 -8.53 -21.24 -11.73
CA PHE A 143 -9.05 -22.60 -11.90
C PHE A 143 -8.69 -23.42 -10.67
N HIS A 144 -9.71 -23.79 -9.89
CA HIS A 144 -9.61 -24.82 -8.87
C HIS A 144 -9.87 -26.16 -9.54
N ASP A 145 -8.82 -26.99 -9.66
CA ASP A 145 -8.93 -28.40 -10.07
C ASP A 145 -9.44 -29.29 -8.93
#